data_AF-A0AA41Q7L5-F1
#
_entry.id   AF-A0AA41Q7L5-F1
#
_cell.length_a   1.000
_cell.length_b   1.000
_cell.length_c   1.000
_cell.angle_alpha   90.00
_cell.angle_beta   90.00
_cell.angle_gamma   90.00
#
_symmetry.space_group_name_H-M   'P 1'
#
loop_
_entity.id
_entity.type
_entity.pdbx_description
1 polymer ?
#
loop_
_entity_poly.entity_id
_entity_poly.type
_entity_poly.pdbx_seq_one_letter_code
_entity_poly.pdbx_strand_id
1 'polypeptide(L)'
;MPGTADSPHHRDSVIIVGAGPAGLACALALARHGVRSVLVDAGDGRAREGSRSCGLEAATYAFAAGLAGGRLDGAAQPWGPLRIRRRSTTVPAPRAADGPADAGPAQYGLPQQILEQALLDEIPAHRLIATAWRHRVEGIEQDADSVTVTARGPGGIAQWRGGWLVAADGAHSAVRRALGVRFPGRPRVDRLLCADVKVALPRVPWDETPPEPWLFVDPPFQRDGTVLARPLPSDMWRLTWQLPLAHGVAKAADATALIPVHGDPADPARTAQRIRAVLRTLEAMSPDADTAADPAYDLVWSGEFEVHQRLARRFRTGRVLLAGDAAHLVHPNVADGVDLALQDARNLAWKLGLVLGRQAPERLVETYHGERRGAARRRLAYGEDALHFLAPRGAAQKVGRRLTLMGARSKGTTLRRLDPRALVADSVPEYAGSPLLTPGGPGVGALVEDVAVVRADGRRGQLSGCLDSGLVAVLVAPGIEVWDGPRWRDAGLMPLLRARLGELPVPAELVVTHGYPDAPAHTLLLVRPDGYLAAWLPPGSDGDDLVAAALRVVGRRVPEAESAPVPG
;
A
#
# COMPACT_ATOMS: atom_id res chain seq x y z
N MET A 1 -28.38 -14.69 -25.41
CA MET A 1 -27.67 -13.66 -26.21
C MET A 1 -27.44 -12.45 -25.33
N PRO A 2 -26.29 -12.36 -24.62
CA PRO A 2 -25.93 -11.16 -23.89
C PRO A 2 -25.26 -10.15 -24.84
N GLY A 3 -25.62 -8.89 -24.69
CA GLY A 3 -25.30 -7.79 -25.59
C GLY A 3 -23.80 -7.59 -25.83
N THR A 4 -23.47 -7.39 -27.10
CA THR A 4 -22.22 -6.83 -27.58
C THR A 4 -22.04 -5.44 -27.00
N ALA A 5 -21.16 -5.30 -26.00
CA ALA A 5 -20.67 -4.01 -25.56
C ALA A 5 -19.92 -3.35 -26.73
N ASP A 6 -20.37 -2.16 -27.12
CA ASP A 6 -19.77 -1.33 -28.16
C ASP A 6 -18.24 -1.21 -27.98
N SER A 7 -17.54 -1.39 -29.09
CA SER A 7 -16.08 -1.47 -29.31
C SER A 7 -15.16 -0.78 -28.28
N PRO A 8 -14.09 -1.45 -27.78
CA PRO A 8 -13.22 -0.95 -26.71
C PRO A 8 -12.14 0.06 -27.19
N HIS A 9 -12.35 0.76 -28.31
CA HIS A 9 -11.38 1.66 -28.91
C HIS A 9 -11.71 3.13 -28.59
N HIS A 10 -11.42 3.59 -27.38
CA HIS A 10 -11.58 5.01 -27.04
C HIS A 10 -10.25 5.60 -26.57
N ARG A 11 -9.87 6.77 -27.10
CA ARG A 11 -8.70 7.53 -26.61
C ARG A 11 -8.81 7.88 -25.12
N ASP A 12 -10.03 7.87 -24.58
CA ASP A 12 -10.30 8.23 -23.19
C ASP A 12 -10.41 7.02 -22.25
N SER A 13 -9.93 5.84 -22.68
CA SER A 13 -9.92 4.62 -21.85
C SER A 13 -8.51 4.16 -21.48
N VAL A 14 -8.44 3.36 -20.41
CA VAL A 14 -7.20 2.77 -19.89
C VAL A 14 -7.23 1.26 -20.08
N ILE A 15 -6.16 0.68 -20.64
CA ILE A 15 -5.98 -0.78 -20.66
C ILE A 15 -5.17 -1.17 -19.43
N ILE A 16 -5.65 -2.14 -18.65
CA ILE A 16 -4.96 -2.67 -17.47
C ILE A 16 -4.58 -4.10 -17.78
N VAL A 17 -3.28 -4.42 -17.70
CA VAL A 17 -2.78 -5.77 -17.97
C VAL A 17 -2.39 -6.42 -16.66
N GLY A 18 -3.07 -7.49 -16.27
CA GLY A 18 -2.84 -8.22 -15.03
C GLY A 18 -3.90 -7.93 -13.97
N ALA A 19 -4.57 -8.97 -13.46
CA ALA A 19 -5.62 -8.92 -12.44
C ALA A 19 -5.13 -9.39 -11.06
N GLY A 20 -3.90 -9.00 -10.70
CA GLY A 20 -3.45 -9.05 -9.30
C GLY A 20 -3.93 -7.83 -8.51
N PRO A 21 -3.48 -7.63 -7.26
CA PRO A 21 -3.96 -6.56 -6.38
C PRO A 21 -3.80 -5.17 -7.01
N ALA A 22 -2.67 -4.90 -7.67
CA ALA A 22 -2.43 -3.64 -8.37
C ALA A 22 -3.47 -3.37 -9.47
N GLY A 23 -3.77 -4.37 -10.31
CA GLY A 23 -4.64 -4.20 -11.46
C GLY A 23 -6.11 -4.11 -11.07
N LEU A 24 -6.56 -4.97 -10.13
CA LEU A 24 -7.91 -4.93 -9.58
C LEU A 24 -8.18 -3.58 -8.90
N ALA A 25 -7.27 -3.15 -8.02
CA ALA A 25 -7.42 -1.87 -7.34
C ALA A 25 -7.36 -0.69 -8.32
N CYS A 26 -6.50 -0.75 -9.35
CA CYS A 26 -6.43 0.29 -10.37
C CYS A 26 -7.73 0.39 -11.17
N ALA A 27 -8.35 -0.73 -11.56
CA ALA A 27 -9.61 -0.74 -12.29
C ALA A 27 -10.74 -0.10 -11.50
N LEU A 28 -10.90 -0.50 -10.23
CA LEU A 28 -11.92 0.05 -9.32
C LEU A 28 -11.68 1.53 -9.01
N ALA A 29 -10.43 1.91 -8.73
CA ALA A 29 -10.08 3.30 -8.46
C ALA A 29 -10.29 4.19 -9.69
N LEU A 30 -9.96 3.73 -10.90
CA LEU A 30 -10.26 4.44 -12.14
C LEU A 30 -11.77 4.60 -12.35
N ALA A 31 -12.57 3.56 -12.07
CA ALA A 31 -14.02 3.63 -12.17
C ALA A 31 -14.62 4.67 -11.20
N ARG A 32 -14.08 4.80 -9.99
CA ARG A 32 -14.47 5.87 -9.04
C ARG A 32 -14.19 7.28 -9.58
N HIS A 33 -13.13 7.43 -10.37
CA HIS A 33 -12.83 8.69 -11.07
C HIS A 33 -13.52 8.81 -12.44
N GLY A 34 -14.51 7.96 -12.75
CA GLY A 34 -15.27 8.02 -13.99
C GLY A 34 -14.51 7.55 -15.24
N VAL A 35 -13.36 6.90 -15.08
CA VAL A 35 -12.52 6.45 -16.19
C VAL A 35 -12.91 5.04 -16.63
N ARG A 36 -13.15 4.87 -17.94
CA ARG A 36 -13.39 3.56 -18.54
C ARG A 36 -12.09 2.75 -18.61
N SER A 37 -12.16 1.47 -18.26
CA SER A 37 -11.00 0.58 -18.36
C SER A 37 -11.35 -0.80 -18.91
N VAL A 38 -10.35 -1.45 -19.52
CA VAL A 38 -10.40 -2.87 -19.88
C VAL A 38 -9.33 -3.60 -19.08
N LEU A 39 -9.73 -4.53 -18.23
CA LEU A 39 -8.84 -5.40 -17.46
C LEU A 39 -8.58 -6.71 -18.24
N VAL A 40 -7.35 -6.87 -18.73
CA VAL A 40 -6.91 -8.02 -19.52
C VAL A 40 -6.03 -8.91 -18.66
N ASP A 41 -6.39 -10.17 -18.48
CA ASP A 41 -5.60 -11.12 -17.68
C ASP A 41 -5.59 -12.52 -18.30
N ALA A 42 -4.49 -13.24 -18.10
CA ALA A 42 -4.31 -14.60 -18.60
C ALA A 42 -5.07 -15.65 -17.78
N GLY A 43 -5.44 -15.33 -16.54
CA GLY A 43 -6.25 -16.15 -15.65
C GLY A 43 -7.72 -16.14 -16.04
N ASP A 44 -8.51 -16.95 -15.33
CA ASP A 44 -9.91 -17.22 -15.65
C ASP A 44 -10.91 -16.33 -14.88
N GLY A 45 -10.43 -15.26 -14.24
CA GLY A 45 -11.27 -14.37 -13.44
C GLY A 45 -11.61 -14.97 -12.08
N ARG A 46 -10.66 -15.67 -11.45
CA ARG A 46 -10.74 -16.15 -10.07
C ARG A 46 -9.53 -15.63 -9.27
N ALA A 47 -9.73 -15.35 -7.98
CA ALA A 47 -8.62 -15.04 -7.10
C ALA A 47 -7.67 -16.23 -7.03
N ARG A 48 -6.37 -15.95 -6.92
CA ARG A 48 -5.37 -17.01 -6.86
C ARG A 48 -5.42 -17.68 -5.49
N GLU A 49 -5.22 -18.99 -5.48
CA GLU A 49 -5.10 -19.73 -4.22
C GLU A 49 -3.82 -19.36 -3.49
N GLY A 50 -3.96 -19.16 -2.18
CA GLY A 50 -2.84 -18.88 -1.30
C GLY A 50 -2.50 -17.41 -1.17
N SER A 51 -1.73 -17.11 -0.14
CA SER A 51 -1.46 -15.73 0.26
C SER A 51 0.03 -15.53 0.51
N ARG A 52 0.68 -14.76 -0.38
CA ARG A 52 2.11 -14.43 -0.25
C ARG A 52 2.35 -13.24 0.68
N SER A 53 1.33 -12.41 0.83
CA SER A 53 1.26 -11.23 1.67
C SER A 53 0.11 -11.38 2.68
N CYS A 54 0.13 -10.64 3.78
CA CYS A 54 -0.98 -10.64 4.74
C CYS A 54 -1.10 -9.37 5.57
N GLY A 55 -0.29 -8.34 5.31
CA GLY A 55 -0.27 -7.12 6.12
C GLY A 55 -0.47 -5.87 5.27
N LEU A 56 -1.38 -5.00 5.70
CA LEU A 56 -1.60 -3.69 5.07
C LEU A 56 -1.44 -2.58 6.11
N GLU A 57 -0.86 -1.46 5.67
CA GLU A 57 -0.88 -0.23 6.47
C GLU A 57 -2.31 0.30 6.56
N ALA A 58 -2.66 0.94 7.69
CA ALA A 58 -4.04 1.33 7.99
C ALA A 58 -4.71 2.15 6.87
N ALA A 59 -3.99 3.14 6.32
CA ALA A 59 -4.51 3.96 5.24
C ALA A 59 -4.64 3.22 3.90
N THR A 60 -3.77 2.25 3.64
CA THR A 60 -3.87 1.38 2.47
C THR A 60 -5.04 0.41 2.62
N TYR A 61 -5.25 -0.15 3.81
CA TYR A 61 -6.43 -0.96 4.13
C TYR A 61 -7.72 -0.15 3.95
N ALA A 62 -7.79 1.06 4.50
CA ALA A 62 -8.96 1.94 4.35
C ALA A 62 -9.28 2.23 2.87
N PHE A 63 -8.25 2.49 2.05
CA PHE A 63 -8.40 2.64 0.61
C PHE A 63 -8.95 1.37 -0.04
N ALA A 64 -8.38 0.21 0.25
CA ALA A 64 -8.83 -1.07 -0.30
C ALA A 64 -10.27 -1.43 0.14
N ALA A 65 -10.62 -1.20 1.40
CA ALA A 65 -11.95 -1.40 1.95
C ALA A 65 -12.99 -0.53 1.23
N GLY A 66 -12.64 0.74 0.96
CA GLY A 66 -13.45 1.60 0.12
C GLY A 66 -13.68 0.99 -1.27
N LEU A 67 -12.61 0.56 -1.95
CA LEU A 67 -12.73 -0.05 -3.28
C LEU A 67 -13.59 -1.31 -3.30
N ALA A 68 -13.62 -2.08 -2.22
CA ALA A 68 -14.26 -3.39 -2.15
C ALA A 68 -15.77 -3.33 -1.82
N GLY A 69 -16.39 -2.14 -1.71
CA GLY A 69 -17.84 -2.02 -1.55
C GLY A 69 -18.40 -2.70 -0.28
N GLY A 70 -17.63 -2.74 0.81
CA GLY A 70 -18.02 -3.40 2.07
C GLY A 70 -17.69 -4.90 2.15
N ARG A 71 -17.15 -5.51 1.08
CA ARG A 71 -16.78 -6.94 1.07
C ARG A 71 -15.60 -7.30 1.98
N LEU A 72 -14.91 -6.29 2.52
CA LEU A 72 -13.82 -6.45 3.49
C LEU A 72 -14.28 -6.24 4.94
N ASP A 73 -15.56 -5.98 5.18
CA ASP A 73 -16.09 -5.77 6.52
C ASP A 73 -15.91 -7.02 7.39
N GLY A 74 -15.17 -6.88 8.49
CA GLY A 74 -14.81 -8.01 9.36
C GLY A 74 -13.78 -8.99 8.78
N ALA A 75 -13.28 -8.74 7.57
CA ALA A 75 -12.34 -9.61 6.87
C ALA A 75 -10.86 -9.32 7.20
N ALA A 76 -10.59 -8.32 8.06
CA ALA A 76 -9.24 -7.91 8.44
C ALA A 76 -9.08 -7.84 9.97
N GLN A 77 -7.90 -8.22 10.45
CA GLN A 77 -7.56 -8.27 11.86
C GLN A 77 -6.70 -7.05 12.21
N PRO A 78 -7.17 -6.09 13.04
CA PRO A 78 -6.28 -5.03 13.52
C PRO A 78 -5.13 -5.62 14.34
N TRP A 79 -3.92 -5.12 14.11
CA TRP A 79 -2.71 -5.57 14.81
C TRP A 79 -2.26 -4.57 15.86
N GLY A 80 -1.87 -5.11 17.02
CA GLY A 80 -1.07 -4.41 18.02
C GLY A 80 0.37 -4.18 17.54
N PRO A 81 1.25 -3.62 18.39
CA PRO A 81 2.66 -3.45 18.07
C PRO A 81 3.38 -4.80 17.84
N LEU A 82 4.42 -4.82 17.00
CA LEU A 82 5.24 -6.02 16.79
C LEU A 82 6.02 -6.38 18.05
N ARG A 83 5.83 -7.59 18.56
CA ARG A 83 6.59 -8.13 19.69
C ARG A 83 7.79 -8.93 19.21
N ILE A 84 8.89 -8.81 19.93
CA ILE A 84 10.13 -9.54 19.63
C ILE A 84 10.46 -10.48 20.78
N ARG A 85 10.57 -11.78 20.48
CA ARG A 85 11.05 -12.78 21.44
C ARG A 85 12.39 -13.32 20.96
N ARG A 86 13.42 -13.17 21.79
CA ARG A 86 14.76 -13.72 21.52
C ARG A 86 14.96 -14.98 22.35
N ARG A 87 15.16 -16.12 21.70
CA ARG A 87 15.21 -17.44 22.36
C ARG A 87 13.96 -17.64 23.22
N SER A 88 14.10 -17.71 24.54
CA SER A 88 13.00 -17.84 25.50
C SER A 88 12.56 -16.52 26.14
N THR A 89 13.22 -15.40 25.88
CA THR A 89 12.99 -14.11 26.56
C THR A 89 12.31 -13.08 25.65
N THR A 90 11.25 -12.44 26.13
CA THR A 90 10.62 -11.31 25.44
C THR A 90 11.49 -10.07 25.56
N VAL A 91 11.78 -9.43 24.42
CA VAL A 91 12.50 -8.17 24.38
C VAL A 91 11.50 -7.07 24.73
N PRO A 92 11.79 -6.18 25.70
CA PRO A 92 10.94 -5.03 25.96
C PRO A 92 10.74 -4.21 24.69
N ALA A 93 9.49 -3.85 24.38
CA ALA A 93 9.23 -2.92 23.30
C ALA A 93 9.95 -1.59 23.61
N PRO A 94 10.56 -0.92 22.61
CA PRO A 94 10.92 0.48 22.79
C PRO A 94 9.67 1.23 23.25
N ARG A 95 9.79 2.17 24.20
CA ARG A 95 8.68 3.10 24.47
C ARG A 95 8.30 3.72 23.14
N ALA A 96 7.06 3.52 22.70
CA ALA A 96 6.51 4.30 21.60
C ALA A 96 6.73 5.76 21.98
N ALA A 97 7.12 6.60 21.00
CA ALA A 97 6.98 8.03 21.21
C ALA A 97 5.52 8.27 21.61
N ASP A 98 5.27 9.10 22.62
CA ASP A 98 3.95 9.39 23.16
C ASP A 98 3.02 9.84 22.00
N GLY A 99 2.32 8.86 21.41
CA GLY A 99 1.27 9.09 20.45
C GLY A 99 -0.06 9.20 21.20
N PRO A 100 -1.07 9.89 20.64
CA PRO A 100 -2.38 9.97 21.27
C PRO A 100 -2.89 8.56 21.57
N ALA A 101 -3.39 8.36 22.78
CA ALA A 101 -3.86 7.06 23.28
C ALA A 101 -4.99 6.46 22.41
N ASP A 102 -5.66 7.30 21.61
CA ASP A 102 -6.81 6.95 20.76
C ASP A 102 -6.42 6.71 19.28
N ALA A 103 -5.13 6.65 18.95
CA ALA A 103 -4.71 6.32 17.58
C ALA A 103 -5.11 4.87 17.25
N GLY A 104 -5.97 4.71 16.24
CA GLY A 104 -6.41 3.41 15.75
C GLY A 104 -5.24 2.48 15.31
N PRO A 105 -5.51 1.22 14.99
CA PRO A 105 -4.48 0.25 14.63
C PRO A 105 -3.72 0.72 13.38
N ALA A 106 -2.40 0.78 13.46
CA ALA A 106 -1.56 1.24 12.35
C ALA A 106 -1.45 0.22 11.20
N GLN A 107 -1.79 -1.04 11.44
CA GLN A 107 -1.76 -2.11 10.46
C GLN A 107 -2.89 -3.11 10.68
N TYR A 108 -3.25 -3.77 9.58
CA TYR A 108 -4.27 -4.81 9.54
C TYR A 108 -3.72 -6.08 8.89
N GLY A 109 -4.02 -7.21 9.50
CA GLY A 109 -3.84 -8.54 8.94
C GLY A 109 -4.99 -8.89 7.99
N LEU A 110 -4.71 -8.97 6.70
CA LEU A 110 -5.66 -9.34 5.65
C LEU A 110 -4.95 -10.25 4.64
N PRO A 111 -5.35 -11.53 4.50
CA PRO A 111 -4.77 -12.39 3.48
C PRO A 111 -4.99 -11.81 2.08
N GLN A 112 -3.94 -11.79 1.26
CA GLN A 112 -3.95 -11.33 -0.12
C GLN A 112 -5.07 -11.98 -0.95
N GLN A 113 -5.33 -13.27 -0.76
CA GLN A 113 -6.43 -13.96 -1.46
C GLN A 113 -7.80 -13.36 -1.14
N ILE A 114 -8.04 -13.01 0.13
CA ILE A 114 -9.31 -12.39 0.57
C ILE A 114 -9.44 -10.98 -0.02
N LEU A 115 -8.34 -10.20 -0.03
CA LEU A 115 -8.30 -8.91 -0.70
C LEU A 115 -8.60 -9.03 -2.20
N GLU A 116 -7.90 -9.91 -2.92
CA GLU A 116 -8.07 -10.10 -4.36
C GLU A 116 -9.50 -10.53 -4.69
N GLN A 117 -10.04 -11.48 -3.92
CA GLN A 117 -11.42 -11.95 -4.09
C GLN A 117 -12.42 -10.81 -3.88
N ALA A 118 -12.28 -10.03 -2.80
CA ALA A 118 -13.17 -8.91 -2.52
C ALA A 118 -13.14 -7.84 -3.63
N LEU A 119 -11.96 -7.49 -4.14
CA LEU A 119 -11.84 -6.54 -5.25
C LEU A 119 -12.40 -7.11 -6.56
N LEU A 120 -12.12 -8.39 -6.84
CA LEU A 120 -12.61 -9.06 -8.05
C LEU A 120 -14.14 -9.17 -8.06
N ASP A 121 -14.75 -9.50 -6.92
CA ASP A 121 -16.21 -9.61 -6.77
C ASP A 121 -16.92 -8.26 -6.87
N GLU A 122 -16.20 -7.16 -6.66
CA GLU A 122 -16.75 -5.81 -6.80
C GLU A 122 -16.74 -5.32 -8.26
N ILE A 123 -15.83 -5.80 -9.10
CA ILE A 123 -15.72 -5.37 -10.51
C ILE A 123 -17.06 -5.42 -11.27
N PRO A 124 -17.89 -6.48 -11.19
CA PRO A 124 -19.17 -6.55 -11.89
C PRO A 124 -20.17 -5.45 -11.53
N ALA A 125 -20.03 -4.80 -10.36
CA ALA A 125 -20.88 -3.68 -9.96
C ALA A 125 -20.57 -2.38 -10.75
N HIS A 126 -19.43 -2.34 -11.46
CA HIS A 126 -18.96 -1.15 -12.17
C HIS A 126 -19.04 -1.30 -13.69
N ARG A 127 -20.04 -0.64 -14.30
CA ARG A 127 -20.23 -0.59 -15.78
C ARG A 127 -19.05 0.01 -16.56
N LEU A 128 -18.13 0.71 -15.90
CA LEU A 128 -16.96 1.34 -16.52
C LEU A 128 -15.78 0.37 -16.68
N ILE A 129 -15.88 -0.84 -16.13
CA ILE A 129 -14.82 -1.84 -16.17
C ILE A 129 -15.27 -2.98 -17.09
N ALA A 130 -14.61 -3.12 -18.22
CA ALA A 130 -14.71 -4.32 -19.05
C ALA A 130 -13.62 -5.33 -18.64
N THR A 131 -13.89 -6.61 -18.74
CA THR A 131 -12.94 -7.68 -18.42
C THR A 131 -12.66 -8.57 -19.62
N ALA A 132 -11.41 -8.99 -19.77
CA ALA A 132 -10.95 -9.90 -20.81
C ALA A 132 -10.09 -11.01 -20.17
N TRP A 133 -10.78 -12.03 -19.65
CA TRP A 133 -10.16 -13.20 -19.02
C TRP A 133 -9.60 -14.17 -20.04
N ARG A 134 -8.62 -14.98 -19.63
CA ARG A 134 -7.93 -15.98 -20.46
C ARG A 134 -7.22 -15.38 -21.68
N HIS A 135 -6.81 -14.11 -21.58
CA HIS A 135 -6.07 -13.41 -22.63
C HIS A 135 -4.65 -13.13 -22.16
N ARG A 136 -3.68 -13.84 -22.74
CA ARG A 136 -2.25 -13.64 -22.45
C ARG A 136 -1.69 -12.56 -23.36
N VAL A 137 -1.28 -11.43 -22.80
CA VAL A 137 -0.62 -10.36 -23.57
C VAL A 137 0.72 -10.84 -24.13
N GLU A 138 0.91 -10.66 -25.43
CA GLU A 138 2.12 -11.06 -26.17
C GLU A 138 2.89 -9.85 -26.70
N GLY A 139 2.21 -8.72 -26.94
CA GLY A 139 2.84 -7.53 -27.50
C GLY A 139 2.09 -6.25 -27.16
N ILE A 140 2.82 -5.14 -27.21
CA ILE A 140 2.28 -3.79 -27.08
C ILE A 140 2.93 -2.88 -28.12
N GLU A 141 2.16 -1.93 -28.61
CA GLU A 141 2.63 -0.85 -29.48
C GLU A 141 2.03 0.46 -28.96
N GLN A 142 2.76 1.58 -29.09
CA GLN A 142 2.23 2.88 -28.68
C GLN A 142 2.65 3.97 -29.67
N ASP A 143 1.80 4.98 -29.80
CA ASP A 143 2.05 6.20 -30.55
C ASP A 143 1.86 7.43 -29.66
N ALA A 144 1.81 8.61 -30.27
CA ALA A 144 1.65 9.88 -29.57
C ALA A 144 0.33 9.99 -28.79
N ASP A 145 -0.71 9.22 -29.16
CA ASP A 145 -2.08 9.39 -28.65
C ASP A 145 -2.65 8.14 -27.96
N SER A 146 -2.04 6.97 -28.13
CA SER A 146 -2.64 5.72 -27.68
C SER A 146 -1.65 4.56 -27.55
N VAL A 147 -2.12 3.49 -26.90
CA VAL A 147 -1.44 2.20 -26.74
C VAL A 147 -2.35 1.10 -27.28
N THR A 148 -1.79 0.21 -28.08
CA THR A 148 -2.43 -1.02 -28.58
C THR A 148 -1.83 -2.22 -27.87
N VAL A 149 -2.69 -3.10 -27.34
CA VAL A 149 -2.30 -4.36 -26.69
C VAL A 149 -2.75 -5.51 -27.55
N THR A 150 -1.82 -6.43 -27.86
CA THR A 150 -2.12 -7.68 -28.56
C THR A 150 -2.01 -8.83 -27.56
N ALA A 151 -3.07 -9.64 -27.45
CA ALA A 151 -3.10 -10.82 -26.60
C ALA A 151 -3.63 -12.04 -27.33
N ARG A 152 -3.18 -13.22 -26.91
CA ARG A 152 -3.72 -14.50 -27.36
C ARG A 152 -4.75 -15.01 -26.36
N GLY A 153 -5.95 -15.29 -26.85
CA GLY A 153 -7.05 -15.85 -26.08
C GLY A 153 -7.68 -17.08 -26.74
N PRO A 154 -8.81 -17.57 -26.21
CA PRO A 154 -9.48 -18.78 -26.70
C PRO A 154 -9.94 -18.69 -28.17
N GLY A 155 -10.27 -17.48 -28.63
CA GLY A 155 -10.69 -17.22 -30.01
C GLY A 155 -9.55 -16.83 -30.97
N GLY A 156 -8.28 -16.96 -30.54
CA GLY A 156 -7.12 -16.50 -31.30
C GLY A 156 -6.56 -15.18 -30.80
N ILE A 157 -5.99 -14.38 -31.70
CA ILE A 157 -5.39 -13.08 -31.36
C ILE A 157 -6.49 -12.02 -31.23
N ALA A 158 -6.47 -11.29 -30.12
CA ALA A 158 -7.34 -10.15 -29.85
C ALA A 158 -6.50 -8.89 -29.61
N GLN A 159 -7.09 -7.74 -29.93
CA GLN A 159 -6.45 -6.43 -29.75
C GLN A 159 -7.36 -5.43 -29.04
N TRP A 160 -6.75 -4.62 -28.18
CA TRP A 160 -7.40 -3.47 -27.54
C TRP A 160 -6.57 -2.22 -27.78
N ARG A 161 -7.24 -1.07 -27.90
CA ARG A 161 -6.57 0.23 -28.07
C ARG A 161 -7.15 1.24 -27.10
N GLY A 162 -6.31 1.88 -26.31
CA GLY A 162 -6.69 2.87 -25.30
C GLY A 162 -5.73 4.05 -25.26
N GLY A 163 -6.08 5.12 -24.55
CA GLY A 163 -5.19 6.28 -24.38
C GLY A 163 -4.01 6.02 -23.45
N TRP A 164 -4.14 5.06 -22.54
CA TRP A 164 -3.11 4.69 -21.58
C TRP A 164 -3.11 3.19 -21.30
N LEU A 165 -1.96 2.70 -20.84
CA LEU A 165 -1.82 1.34 -20.33
C LEU A 165 -1.23 1.34 -18.93
N VAL A 166 -1.85 0.59 -18.02
CA VAL A 166 -1.28 0.26 -16.70
C VAL A 166 -0.89 -1.23 -16.71
N ALA A 167 0.40 -1.50 -16.63
CA ALA A 167 0.95 -2.84 -16.55
C ALA A 167 1.09 -3.26 -15.09
N ALA A 168 0.18 -4.14 -14.69
CA ALA A 168 0.10 -4.79 -13.39
C ALA A 168 0.30 -6.32 -13.51
N ASP A 169 1.06 -6.75 -14.54
CA ASP A 169 1.24 -8.13 -14.97
C ASP A 169 2.35 -8.89 -14.21
N GLY A 170 2.68 -8.39 -13.02
CA GLY A 170 3.49 -9.09 -12.03
C GLY A 170 5.01 -9.12 -12.29
N ALA A 171 5.71 -9.91 -11.50
CA ALA A 171 7.19 -9.96 -11.46
C ALA A 171 7.83 -10.25 -12.84
N HIS A 172 7.16 -11.06 -13.68
CA HIS A 172 7.62 -11.45 -15.02
C HIS A 172 7.03 -10.61 -16.16
N SER A 173 6.51 -9.42 -15.83
CA SER A 173 5.86 -8.47 -16.73
C SER A 173 6.35 -8.55 -18.17
N ALA A 174 5.45 -8.97 -19.07
CA ALA A 174 5.67 -9.00 -20.50
C ALA A 174 5.74 -7.57 -21.05
N VAL A 175 4.88 -6.68 -20.53
CA VAL A 175 4.87 -5.26 -20.92
C VAL A 175 6.20 -4.57 -20.59
N ARG A 176 6.71 -4.72 -19.37
CA ARG A 176 8.00 -4.12 -18.97
C ARG A 176 9.14 -4.59 -19.89
N ARG A 177 9.15 -5.88 -20.24
CA ARG A 177 10.15 -6.45 -21.16
C ARG A 177 10.02 -5.88 -22.57
N ALA A 178 8.79 -5.78 -23.10
CA ALA A 178 8.51 -5.20 -24.41
C ALA A 178 8.97 -3.73 -24.51
N LEU A 179 8.85 -2.95 -23.42
CA LEU A 179 9.36 -1.58 -23.33
C LEU A 179 10.89 -1.47 -23.20
N GLY A 180 11.61 -2.59 -23.03
CA GLY A 180 13.04 -2.57 -22.72
C GLY A 180 13.40 -1.94 -21.37
N VAL A 181 12.43 -1.81 -20.44
CA VAL A 181 12.65 -1.19 -19.14
C VAL A 181 13.45 -2.16 -18.26
N ARG A 182 14.69 -1.76 -17.92
CA ARG A 182 15.55 -2.56 -17.05
C ARG A 182 14.96 -2.70 -15.66
N PHE A 183 15.12 -3.90 -15.08
CA PHE A 183 14.65 -4.24 -13.73
C PHE A 183 15.82 -4.65 -12.81
N PRO A 184 16.74 -3.70 -12.48
CA PRO A 184 17.88 -3.96 -11.64
C PRO A 184 17.47 -4.32 -10.21
N GLY A 185 18.36 -5.04 -9.53
CA GLY A 185 18.18 -5.46 -8.14
C GLY A 185 18.90 -6.77 -7.86
N ARG A 186 18.64 -7.34 -6.69
CA ARG A 186 19.27 -8.57 -6.22
C ARG A 186 18.30 -9.74 -6.37
N PRO A 187 18.66 -10.80 -7.11
CA PRO A 187 17.85 -12.02 -7.14
C PRO A 187 18.08 -12.87 -5.88
N ARG A 188 17.08 -13.67 -5.49
CA ARG A 188 17.19 -14.70 -4.45
C ARG A 188 17.78 -14.16 -3.14
N VAL A 189 17.28 -13.00 -2.73
CA VAL A 189 17.68 -12.34 -1.49
C VAL A 189 17.07 -12.98 -0.26
N ASP A 190 16.17 -13.95 -0.39
CA ASP A 190 15.77 -14.85 0.70
C ASP A 190 14.99 -16.05 0.16
N ARG A 191 14.71 -17.04 1.02
CA ARG A 191 13.73 -18.10 0.77
C ARG A 191 12.81 -18.20 1.98
N LEU A 192 11.50 -18.14 1.76
CA LEU A 192 10.51 -18.17 2.83
C LEU A 192 9.60 -19.38 2.68
N LEU A 193 9.25 -20.00 3.80
CA LEU A 193 8.12 -20.92 3.92
C LEU A 193 7.01 -20.18 4.67
N CYS A 194 5.80 -20.17 4.11
CA CYS A 194 4.62 -19.62 4.77
C CYS A 194 3.60 -20.75 5.01
N ALA A 195 2.88 -20.65 6.12
CA ALA A 195 1.70 -21.47 6.41
C ALA A 195 0.58 -20.59 6.98
N ASP A 196 -0.65 -20.82 6.56
CA ASP A 196 -1.88 -20.30 7.19
C ASP A 196 -2.49 -21.46 7.96
N VAL A 197 -2.64 -21.30 9.26
CA VAL A 197 -3.20 -22.32 10.14
C VAL A 197 -4.36 -21.76 10.91
N LYS A 198 -5.46 -22.50 11.00
CA LYS A 198 -6.56 -22.19 11.91
C LYS A 198 -6.31 -22.94 13.21
N VAL A 199 -6.27 -22.22 14.32
CA VAL A 199 -5.93 -22.78 15.62
C VAL A 199 -6.59 -21.97 16.72
N ALA A 200 -7.30 -22.66 17.61
CA ALA A 200 -7.84 -22.06 18.82
C ALA A 200 -6.73 -22.01 19.88
N LEU A 201 -5.88 -20.99 19.82
CA LEU A 201 -4.93 -20.75 20.90
C LEU A 201 -5.68 -20.12 22.09
N PRO A 202 -5.39 -20.53 23.34
CA PRO A 202 -5.92 -19.85 24.51
C PRO A 202 -5.59 -18.37 24.37
N ARG A 203 -6.59 -17.49 24.52
CA ARG A 203 -6.39 -16.04 24.38
C ARG A 203 -5.29 -15.66 25.36
N VAL A 204 -4.08 -15.44 24.86
CA VAL A 204 -3.04 -14.73 25.60
C VAL A 204 -3.73 -13.45 26.11
N PRO A 205 -3.62 -13.07 27.38
CA PRO A 205 -4.45 -12.04 28.01
C PRO A 205 -4.26 -10.72 27.29
N TRP A 206 -5.21 -10.39 26.42
CA TRP A 206 -5.30 -9.15 25.63
C TRP A 206 -6.73 -8.64 25.65
N ASP A 207 -7.48 -8.94 26.70
CA ASP A 207 -8.75 -8.29 26.99
C ASP A 207 -8.51 -6.77 26.99
N GLU A 208 -9.03 -6.12 25.95
CA GLU A 208 -8.97 -4.68 25.60
C GLU A 208 -7.96 -4.23 24.53
N THR A 209 -7.08 -5.09 23.99
CA THR A 209 -6.10 -4.65 22.95
C THR A 209 -6.07 -5.53 21.69
N PRO A 210 -5.79 -4.95 20.50
CA PRO A 210 -5.68 -5.73 19.26
C PRO A 210 -4.56 -6.79 19.36
N PRO A 211 -4.75 -7.99 18.80
CA PRO A 211 -3.76 -9.07 18.91
C PRO A 211 -2.43 -8.68 18.26
N GLU A 212 -1.34 -9.07 18.91
CA GLU A 212 0.01 -8.66 18.55
C GLU A 212 0.69 -9.66 17.61
N PRO A 213 1.34 -9.22 16.52
CA PRO A 213 2.24 -10.07 15.74
C PRO A 213 3.56 -10.31 16.49
N TRP A 214 4.15 -11.49 16.29
CA TRP A 214 5.38 -11.93 16.96
C TRP A 214 6.51 -12.20 15.97
N LEU A 215 7.68 -11.65 16.27
CA LEU A 215 8.96 -12.00 15.66
C LEU A 215 9.80 -12.80 16.66
N PHE A 216 9.98 -14.09 16.36
CA PHE A 216 10.90 -14.97 17.07
C PHE A 216 12.29 -14.88 16.45
N VAL A 217 13.28 -14.52 17.26
CA VAL A 217 14.70 -14.42 16.87
C VAL A 217 15.51 -15.48 17.59
N ASP A 218 16.21 -16.32 16.83
CA ASP A 218 16.95 -17.47 17.36
C ASP A 218 16.06 -18.37 18.28
N PRO A 219 14.83 -18.74 17.86
CA PRO A 219 13.98 -19.57 18.71
C PRO A 219 14.57 -20.98 18.89
N PRO A 220 14.23 -21.70 19.98
CA PRO A 220 14.76 -23.05 20.25
C PRO A 220 14.56 -24.05 19.11
N PHE A 221 13.44 -23.90 18.37
CA PHE A 221 13.07 -24.76 17.24
C PHE A 221 13.64 -24.30 15.88
N GLN A 222 14.32 -23.15 15.82
CA GLN A 222 15.02 -22.68 14.62
C GLN A 222 16.22 -21.81 15.01
N ARG A 223 17.32 -22.46 15.39
CA ARG A 223 18.58 -21.78 15.75
C ARG A 223 19.08 -20.92 14.61
N ASP A 224 19.64 -19.76 14.96
CA ASP A 224 20.16 -18.72 14.07
C ASP A 224 19.14 -18.07 13.10
N GLY A 225 17.91 -18.57 13.00
CA GLY A 225 16.89 -18.05 12.09
C GLY A 225 15.87 -17.11 12.75
N THR A 226 14.89 -16.70 11.96
CA THR A 226 13.73 -15.94 12.39
C THR A 226 12.43 -16.60 11.96
N VAL A 227 11.39 -16.43 12.77
CA VAL A 227 10.03 -16.88 12.49
C VAL A 227 9.06 -15.76 12.84
N LEU A 228 8.16 -15.43 11.93
CA LEU A 228 7.07 -14.50 12.15
C LEU A 228 5.77 -15.28 12.38
N ALA A 229 5.01 -14.89 13.39
CA ALA A 229 3.65 -15.36 13.62
C ALA A 229 2.73 -14.14 13.66
N ARG A 230 1.78 -14.05 12.73
CA ARG A 230 0.89 -12.90 12.61
C ARG A 230 -0.57 -13.36 12.73
N PRO A 231 -1.36 -12.78 13.63
CA PRO A 231 -2.76 -13.14 13.77
C PRO A 231 -3.55 -12.68 12.55
N LEU A 232 -4.50 -13.49 12.12
CA LEU A 232 -5.44 -13.22 11.04
C LEU A 232 -6.88 -13.43 11.55
N PRO A 233 -7.90 -12.96 10.82
CA PRO A 233 -9.30 -13.17 11.22
C PRO A 233 -9.66 -14.65 11.38
N SER A 234 -10.75 -14.90 12.13
CA SER A 234 -11.34 -16.24 12.28
C SER A 234 -10.38 -17.31 12.84
N ASP A 235 -9.62 -16.93 13.87
CA ASP A 235 -8.64 -17.79 14.58
C ASP A 235 -7.52 -18.34 13.67
N MET A 236 -7.26 -17.63 12.57
CA MET A 236 -6.20 -17.99 11.65
C MET A 236 -4.88 -17.30 12.04
N TRP A 237 -3.76 -17.94 11.75
CA TRP A 237 -2.43 -17.41 11.96
C TRP A 237 -1.56 -17.62 10.72
N ARG A 238 -0.90 -16.55 10.29
CA ARG A 238 0.17 -16.59 9.30
C ARG A 238 1.49 -16.89 10.00
N LEU A 239 2.07 -18.05 9.71
CA LEU A 239 3.40 -18.42 10.14
C LEU A 239 4.39 -18.31 8.97
N THR A 240 5.49 -17.58 9.15
CA THR A 240 6.52 -17.41 8.12
C THR A 240 7.88 -17.77 8.68
N TRP A 241 8.52 -18.78 8.10
CA TRP A 241 9.89 -19.18 8.41
C TRP A 241 10.84 -18.67 7.34
N GLN A 242 11.98 -18.14 7.78
CA GLN A 242 13.11 -18.00 6.88
C GLN A 242 13.79 -19.36 6.68
N LEU A 243 13.96 -19.79 5.44
CA LEU A 243 14.72 -21.00 5.11
C LEU A 243 16.16 -20.65 4.71
N PRO A 244 17.14 -21.53 4.97
CA PRO A 244 18.48 -21.37 4.42
C PRO A 244 18.43 -21.24 2.90
N LEU A 245 19.24 -20.32 2.35
CA LEU A 245 19.47 -20.27 0.90
C LEU A 245 20.20 -21.56 0.49
N ALA A 246 19.60 -22.34 -0.41
CA ALA A 246 20.25 -23.52 -0.96
C ALA A 246 21.53 -23.11 -1.71
N HIS A 247 22.69 -23.60 -1.27
CA HIS A 247 23.93 -23.49 -2.02
C HIS A 247 23.96 -24.65 -3.03
N GLY A 248 23.50 -24.40 -4.26
CA GLY A 248 23.45 -25.40 -5.33
C GLY A 248 22.59 -24.92 -6.49
N VAL A 249 23.18 -24.80 -7.67
CA VAL A 249 22.51 -24.33 -8.88
C VAL A 249 21.60 -25.43 -9.42
N ALA A 250 20.29 -25.19 -9.44
CA ALA A 250 19.43 -25.71 -10.50
C ALA A 250 18.85 -24.51 -11.25
N LYS A 251 19.26 -24.33 -12.50
CA LYS A 251 18.51 -23.51 -13.46
C LYS A 251 17.21 -24.26 -13.74
N ALA A 252 16.10 -23.84 -13.17
CA ALA A 252 14.79 -24.18 -13.72
C ALA A 252 14.50 -23.16 -14.83
N ALA A 253 14.55 -23.63 -16.06
CA ALA A 253 13.96 -22.94 -17.18
C ALA A 253 12.45 -23.05 -17.03
N ASP A 254 11.81 -21.89 -16.91
CA ASP A 254 10.37 -21.68 -16.98
C ASP A 254 9.47 -22.39 -15.94
N ALA A 255 8.33 -21.75 -15.75
CA ALA A 255 7.18 -22.20 -14.99
C ALA A 255 7.25 -22.07 -13.46
N THR A 256 6.08 -21.68 -12.96
CA THR A 256 5.55 -21.66 -11.60
C THR A 256 5.54 -23.06 -10.94
N ALA A 257 6.56 -23.88 -11.22
CA ALA A 257 6.73 -25.20 -10.66
C ALA A 257 7.59 -25.10 -9.38
N LEU A 258 7.07 -25.63 -8.29
CA LEU A 258 7.83 -25.98 -7.10
C LEU A 258 9.05 -26.80 -7.54
N ILE A 259 10.26 -26.23 -7.41
CA ILE A 259 11.50 -26.95 -7.72
C ILE A 259 11.80 -27.85 -6.51
N PRO A 260 11.82 -29.20 -6.63
CA PRO A 260 12.30 -30.04 -5.56
C PRO A 260 13.82 -29.97 -5.53
N VAL A 261 14.37 -29.33 -4.50
CA VAL A 261 15.79 -29.42 -4.14
C VAL A 261 15.95 -30.69 -3.30
N HIS A 262 16.98 -31.51 -3.58
CA HIS A 262 17.30 -32.66 -2.74
C HIS A 262 17.33 -32.28 -1.24
N GLY A 263 16.50 -32.95 -0.43
CA GLY A 263 16.26 -32.60 0.98
C GLY A 263 15.08 -31.64 1.18
N ASP A 264 13.92 -31.99 0.62
CA ASP A 264 12.72 -31.16 0.45
C ASP A 264 12.21 -30.50 1.76
N PRO A 265 12.28 -29.16 1.90
CA PRO A 265 11.61 -28.44 2.97
C PRO A 265 10.07 -28.36 2.81
N ALA A 266 9.53 -28.76 1.65
CA ALA A 266 8.11 -29.01 1.42
C ALA A 266 7.63 -30.40 1.88
N ASP A 267 8.48 -31.21 2.53
CA ASP A 267 8.04 -32.41 3.24
C ASP A 267 6.89 -32.05 4.21
N PRO A 268 5.67 -32.57 3.99
CA PRO A 268 4.53 -32.28 4.85
C PRO A 268 4.80 -32.60 6.31
N ALA A 269 5.59 -33.64 6.60
CA ALA A 269 5.94 -34.01 7.97
C ALA A 269 6.83 -32.95 8.64
N ARG A 270 7.82 -32.44 7.92
CA ARG A 270 8.70 -31.36 8.40
C ARG A 270 7.96 -30.04 8.56
N THR A 271 7.06 -29.72 7.63
CA THR A 271 6.20 -28.54 7.73
C THR A 271 5.30 -28.64 8.96
N ALA A 272 4.66 -29.79 9.18
CA ALA A 272 3.84 -30.03 10.37
C ALA A 272 4.66 -29.92 11.67
N GLN A 273 5.90 -30.43 11.69
CA GLN A 273 6.80 -30.28 12.84
C GLN A 273 7.12 -28.81 13.15
N ARG A 274 7.38 -28.00 12.12
CA ARG A 274 7.62 -26.55 12.26
C ARG A 274 6.41 -25.82 12.82
N ILE A 275 5.22 -26.12 12.30
CA ILE A 275 3.96 -25.55 12.77
C ILE A 275 3.77 -25.86 14.26
N ARG A 276 3.79 -27.15 14.64
CA ARG A 276 3.61 -27.57 16.04
C ARG A 276 4.59 -26.90 17.00
N ALA A 277 5.84 -26.73 16.58
CA ALA A 277 6.84 -26.06 17.40
C ALA A 277 6.52 -24.57 17.67
N VAL A 278 5.99 -23.86 16.68
CA VAL A 278 5.54 -22.47 16.85
C VAL A 278 4.28 -22.41 17.70
N LEU A 279 3.30 -23.27 17.43
CA LEU A 279 2.03 -23.28 18.17
C LEU A 279 2.23 -23.60 19.66
N ARG A 280 3.04 -24.61 20.00
CA ARG A 280 3.45 -24.87 21.40
C ARG A 280 4.09 -23.66 22.06
N THR A 281 4.91 -22.92 21.30
CA THR A 281 5.59 -21.74 21.84
C THR A 281 4.61 -20.61 22.12
N LEU A 282 3.62 -20.41 21.25
CA LEU A 282 2.56 -19.42 21.43
C LEU A 282 1.62 -19.81 22.58
N GLU A 283 1.22 -21.08 22.66
CA GLU A 283 0.37 -21.59 23.75
C GLU A 283 1.06 -21.48 25.11
N ALA A 284 2.32 -21.90 25.22
CA ALA A 284 3.10 -21.79 26.46
C ALA A 284 3.38 -20.34 26.89
N MET A 285 3.07 -19.34 26.07
CA MET A 285 3.09 -17.92 26.45
C MET A 285 1.76 -17.45 27.02
N SER A 286 0.70 -18.25 26.91
CA SER A 286 -0.59 -17.98 27.54
C SER A 286 -0.56 -18.38 29.02
N PRO A 287 -1.19 -17.62 29.93
CA PRO A 287 -1.35 -18.00 31.33
C PRO A 287 -2.19 -19.27 31.50
N ASP A 288 -3.13 -19.53 30.59
CA ASP A 288 -4.02 -20.71 30.59
C ASP A 288 -3.45 -21.86 29.74
N ALA A 289 -2.13 -21.95 29.62
CA ALA A 289 -1.48 -22.94 28.76
C ALA A 289 -1.75 -24.37 29.22
N ASP A 290 -2.45 -25.15 28.39
CA ASP A 290 -2.40 -26.61 28.47
C ASP A 290 -1.20 -27.10 27.65
N THR A 291 -0.12 -27.47 28.32
CA THR A 291 1.11 -27.95 27.66
C THR A 291 1.19 -29.47 27.56
N ALA A 292 0.10 -30.19 27.89
CA ALA A 292 0.08 -31.64 27.89
C ALA A 292 0.10 -32.25 26.48
N ALA A 293 -0.43 -31.53 25.48
CA ALA A 293 -0.50 -31.97 24.10
C ALA A 293 -0.19 -30.82 23.12
N ASP A 294 0.09 -31.17 21.85
CA ASP A 294 0.22 -30.16 20.80
C ASP A 294 -1.16 -29.55 20.46
N PRO A 295 -1.28 -28.23 20.25
CA PRO A 295 -2.52 -27.61 19.79
C PRO A 295 -3.05 -28.27 18.52
N ALA A 296 -4.33 -28.61 18.52
CA ALA A 296 -5.03 -29.01 17.31
C ALA A 296 -5.11 -27.82 16.35
N TYR A 297 -4.77 -28.04 15.07
CA TYR A 297 -4.82 -27.01 14.05
C TYR A 297 -5.26 -27.59 12.70
N ASP A 298 -5.90 -26.74 11.90
CA ASP A 298 -6.18 -27.02 10.50
C ASP A 298 -5.17 -26.26 9.62
N LEU A 299 -4.45 -26.96 8.75
CA LEU A 299 -3.60 -26.33 7.75
C LEU A 299 -4.46 -25.85 6.57
N VAL A 300 -4.65 -24.54 6.44
CA VAL A 300 -5.42 -23.94 5.36
C VAL A 300 -4.60 -23.87 4.08
N TRP A 301 -3.34 -23.45 4.20
CA TRP A 301 -2.43 -23.33 3.06
C TRP A 301 -0.98 -23.32 3.52
N SER A 302 -0.06 -23.82 2.68
CA SER A 302 1.37 -23.59 2.82
C SER A 302 2.04 -23.40 1.47
N GLY A 303 3.18 -22.72 1.46
CA GLY A 303 3.95 -22.53 0.25
C GLY A 303 5.33 -21.94 0.50
N GLU A 304 6.21 -22.18 -0.46
CA GLU A 304 7.57 -21.66 -0.45
C GLU A 304 7.82 -20.67 -1.58
N PHE A 305 8.60 -19.63 -1.29
CA PHE A 305 8.87 -18.54 -2.23
C PHE A 305 10.33 -18.13 -2.19
N GLU A 306 10.93 -17.98 -3.36
CA GLU A 306 12.17 -17.22 -3.51
C GLU A 306 11.85 -15.73 -3.49
N VAL A 307 12.58 -14.98 -2.66
CA VAL A 307 12.40 -13.53 -2.55
C VAL A 307 13.41 -12.84 -3.46
N HIS A 308 12.93 -11.89 -4.25
CA HIS A 308 13.76 -11.02 -5.07
C HIS A 308 13.52 -9.56 -4.66
N GLN A 309 14.55 -8.73 -4.75
CA GLN A 309 14.42 -7.28 -4.57
C GLN A 309 14.80 -6.59 -5.86
N ARG A 310 13.85 -5.92 -6.51
CA ARG A 310 14.07 -5.26 -7.80
C ARG A 310 13.26 -3.98 -7.91
N LEU A 311 13.77 -3.02 -8.67
CA LEU A 311 13.09 -1.75 -8.91
C LEU A 311 13.25 -1.33 -10.37
N ALA A 312 12.13 -1.13 -11.07
CA ALA A 312 12.16 -0.73 -12.47
C ALA A 312 12.83 0.64 -12.61
N ARG A 313 13.66 0.81 -13.64
CA ARG A 313 14.36 2.09 -13.86
C ARG A 313 13.38 3.23 -14.16
N ARG A 314 12.28 2.93 -14.84
CA ARG A 314 11.20 3.88 -15.12
C ARG A 314 9.87 3.23 -14.80
N PHE A 315 8.96 4.02 -14.23
CA PHE A 315 7.57 3.61 -13.96
C PHE A 315 6.63 4.11 -15.06
N ARG A 316 7.09 5.04 -15.91
CA ARG A 316 6.38 5.53 -17.09
C ARG A 316 7.30 5.50 -18.31
N THR A 317 6.77 5.03 -19.44
CA THR A 317 7.39 5.11 -20.76
C THR A 317 6.32 5.48 -21.78
N GLY A 318 6.27 6.75 -22.17
CA GLY A 318 5.19 7.28 -23.01
C GLY A 318 3.84 7.19 -22.29
N ARG A 319 2.90 6.46 -22.89
CA ARG A 319 1.54 6.21 -22.39
C ARG A 319 1.42 4.91 -21.59
N VAL A 320 2.54 4.23 -21.33
CA VAL A 320 2.58 3.00 -20.54
C VAL A 320 3.16 3.24 -19.15
N LEU A 321 2.42 2.78 -18.13
CA LEU A 321 2.71 2.91 -16.70
C LEU A 321 2.93 1.51 -16.11
N LEU A 322 3.92 1.33 -15.24
CA LEU A 322 4.16 0.06 -14.53
C LEU A 322 3.71 0.20 -13.07
N ALA A 323 2.95 -0.76 -12.54
CA ALA A 323 2.45 -0.76 -11.17
C ALA A 323 2.65 -2.11 -10.47
N GLY A 324 2.77 -2.09 -9.14
CA GLY A 324 2.96 -3.29 -8.31
C GLY A 324 4.20 -4.10 -8.70
N ASP A 325 4.09 -5.43 -8.69
CA ASP A 325 5.21 -6.34 -8.99
C ASP A 325 5.82 -6.16 -10.40
N ALA A 326 5.10 -5.53 -11.33
CA ALA A 326 5.67 -5.14 -12.62
C ALA A 326 6.71 -4.01 -12.48
N ALA A 327 6.60 -3.18 -11.44
CA ALA A 327 7.43 -2.01 -11.18
C ALA A 327 8.45 -2.23 -10.06
N HIS A 328 8.12 -2.99 -9.02
CA HIS A 328 8.98 -3.20 -7.85
C HIS A 328 8.74 -4.57 -7.22
N LEU A 329 9.80 -5.23 -6.77
CA LEU A 329 9.73 -6.43 -5.92
C LEU A 329 10.42 -6.11 -4.61
N VAL A 330 9.75 -6.39 -3.50
CA VAL A 330 10.22 -6.10 -2.14
C VAL A 330 10.25 -7.36 -1.29
N HIS A 331 10.95 -7.28 -0.15
CA HIS A 331 10.99 -8.39 0.79
C HIS A 331 9.77 -8.37 1.72
N PRO A 332 8.91 -9.41 1.72
CA PRO A 332 7.58 -9.37 2.35
C PRO A 332 7.61 -9.23 3.89
N ASN A 333 8.74 -9.58 4.52
CA ASN A 333 8.90 -9.38 5.96
C ASN A 333 9.28 -7.95 6.37
N VAL A 334 9.67 -7.08 5.42
CA VAL A 334 10.07 -5.69 5.70
C VAL A 334 9.14 -4.66 5.08
N ALA A 335 8.63 -4.97 3.89
CA ALA A 335 7.68 -4.15 3.18
C ALA A 335 6.71 -5.08 2.46
N ASP A 336 5.42 -4.75 2.52
CA ASP A 336 4.43 -5.55 1.85
C ASP A 336 4.29 -5.08 0.39
N GLY A 337 4.49 -6.00 -0.56
CA GLY A 337 4.40 -5.69 -1.99
C GLY A 337 2.97 -5.33 -2.41
N VAL A 338 1.97 -5.92 -1.75
CA VAL A 338 0.55 -5.61 -1.99
C VAL A 338 0.24 -4.19 -1.53
N ASP A 339 0.79 -3.78 -0.38
CA ASP A 339 0.62 -2.43 0.13
C ASP A 339 1.14 -1.37 -0.85
N LEU A 340 2.37 -1.54 -1.37
CA LEU A 340 2.93 -0.65 -2.40
C LEU A 340 2.13 -0.69 -3.71
N ALA A 341 1.62 -1.87 -4.11
CA ALA A 341 0.80 -2.04 -5.30
C ALA A 341 -0.53 -1.26 -5.21
N LEU A 342 -1.19 -1.29 -4.06
CA LEU A 342 -2.42 -0.53 -3.81
C LEU A 342 -2.15 0.98 -3.79
N GLN A 343 -1.04 1.41 -3.21
CA GLN A 343 -0.63 2.81 -3.23
C GLN A 343 -0.29 3.30 -4.65
N ASP A 344 0.28 2.46 -5.52
CA ASP A 344 0.49 2.79 -6.92
C ASP A 344 -0.85 3.04 -7.63
N ALA A 345 -1.84 2.16 -7.43
CA ALA A 345 -3.18 2.32 -7.97
C ALA A 345 -3.85 3.61 -7.47
N ARG A 346 -3.76 3.89 -6.16
CA ARG A 346 -4.28 5.12 -5.54
C ARG A 346 -3.68 6.37 -6.16
N ASN A 347 -2.37 6.41 -6.37
CA ASN A 347 -1.68 7.57 -6.95
C ASN A 347 -1.98 7.75 -8.45
N LEU A 348 -2.12 6.65 -9.21
CA LEU A 348 -2.40 6.71 -10.65
C LEU A 348 -3.83 7.15 -10.96
N ALA A 349 -4.80 6.62 -10.22
CA ALA A 349 -6.20 6.70 -10.61
C ALA A 349 -6.71 8.15 -10.68
N TRP A 350 -6.42 8.97 -9.67
CA TRP A 350 -6.84 10.38 -9.66
C TRP A 350 -6.14 11.19 -10.75
N LYS A 351 -4.85 10.95 -11.00
CA LYS A 351 -4.07 11.65 -12.04
C LYS A 351 -4.62 11.35 -13.42
N LEU A 352 -4.85 10.07 -13.72
CA LEU A 352 -5.46 9.65 -14.98
C LEU A 352 -6.89 10.16 -15.10
N GLY A 353 -7.68 10.15 -14.01
CA GLY A 353 -9.01 10.74 -13.97
C GLY A 353 -9.02 12.21 -14.38
N LEU A 354 -8.16 13.03 -13.79
CA LEU A 354 -8.07 14.45 -14.13
C LEU A 354 -7.54 14.70 -15.55
N VAL A 355 -6.57 13.91 -16.02
CA VAL A 355 -6.00 14.06 -17.37
C VAL A 355 -6.99 13.64 -18.45
N LEU A 356 -7.64 12.48 -18.29
CA LEU A 356 -8.66 12.00 -19.23
C LEU A 356 -9.94 12.83 -19.18
N GLY A 357 -10.26 13.40 -18.01
CA GLY A 357 -11.31 14.41 -17.86
C GLY A 357 -10.95 15.81 -18.39
N ARG A 358 -9.74 16.00 -18.95
CA ARG A 358 -9.21 17.29 -19.47
C ARG A 358 -9.14 18.42 -18.44
N GLN A 359 -9.11 18.07 -17.16
CA GLN A 359 -9.01 19.03 -16.05
C GLN A 359 -7.55 19.31 -15.67
N ALA A 360 -6.65 18.38 -15.95
CA ALA A 360 -5.20 18.50 -15.75
C ALA A 360 -4.40 18.16 -17.02
N PRO A 361 -3.20 18.74 -17.20
CA PRO A 361 -2.31 18.38 -18.30
C PRO A 361 -1.61 17.03 -18.07
N GLU A 362 -1.18 16.38 -19.15
CA GLU A 362 -0.50 15.06 -19.09
C GLU A 362 0.77 15.04 -18.23
N ARG A 363 1.41 16.20 -18.00
CA ARG A 363 2.57 16.30 -17.10
C ARG A 363 2.23 15.93 -15.65
N LEU A 364 0.95 15.99 -15.26
CA LEU A 364 0.50 15.51 -13.96
C LEU A 364 0.84 14.02 -13.78
N VAL A 365 0.62 13.20 -14.81
CA VAL A 365 0.93 11.76 -14.78
C VAL A 365 2.44 11.51 -14.73
N GLU A 366 3.29 12.44 -15.18
CA GLU A 366 4.75 12.29 -15.06
C GLU A 366 5.20 12.20 -13.60
N THR A 367 4.49 12.89 -12.71
CA THR A 367 4.83 12.91 -11.28
C THR A 367 4.69 11.53 -10.63
N TYR A 368 3.87 10.63 -11.20
CA TYR A 368 3.78 9.23 -10.76
C TYR A 368 5.15 8.57 -10.69
N HIS A 369 5.99 8.78 -11.72
CA HIS A 369 7.32 8.19 -11.74
C HIS A 369 8.19 8.68 -10.59
N GLY A 370 8.28 10.00 -10.39
CA GLY A 370 9.11 10.59 -9.34
C GLY A 370 8.64 10.19 -7.94
N GLU A 371 7.33 10.25 -7.72
CA GLU A 371 6.68 9.95 -6.44
C GLU A 371 6.77 8.46 -6.07
N ARG A 372 6.16 7.58 -6.88
CA ARG A 372 6.03 6.16 -6.53
C ARG A 372 7.32 5.38 -6.65
N ARG A 373 8.18 5.69 -7.63
CA ARG A 373 9.52 5.09 -7.66
C ARG A 373 10.37 5.58 -6.49
N GLY A 374 10.24 6.86 -6.11
CA GLY A 374 10.91 7.41 -4.93
C GLY A 374 10.50 6.69 -3.65
N ALA A 375 9.19 6.47 -3.48
CA ALA A 375 8.59 5.68 -2.40
C ALA A 375 9.12 4.25 -2.34
N ALA A 376 8.97 3.50 -3.44
CA ALA A 376 9.44 2.12 -3.52
C ALA A 376 10.95 2.01 -3.24
N ARG A 377 11.76 2.97 -3.72
CA ARG A 377 13.20 3.01 -3.45
C ARG A 377 13.52 3.19 -1.97
N ARG A 378 12.83 4.10 -1.27
CA ARG A 378 13.04 4.30 0.18
C ARG A 378 12.58 3.07 0.97
N ARG A 379 11.46 2.47 0.59
CA ARG A 379 10.97 1.23 1.22
C ARG A 379 11.96 0.07 1.03
N LEU A 380 12.58 -0.05 -0.14
CA LEU A 380 13.66 -1.00 -0.40
C LEU A 380 14.93 -0.73 0.42
N ALA A 381 15.36 0.54 0.51
CA ALA A 381 16.54 0.90 1.29
C ALA A 381 16.35 0.57 2.78
N TYR A 382 15.17 0.89 3.32
CA TYR A 382 14.79 0.47 4.67
C TYR A 382 14.71 -1.05 4.81
N GLY A 383 14.17 -1.70 3.78
CA GLY A 383 14.23 -3.13 3.49
C GLY A 383 15.56 -3.78 3.86
N GLU A 384 16.64 -3.24 3.32
CA GLU A 384 17.98 -3.80 3.46
C GLU A 384 18.50 -3.75 4.89
N ASP A 385 18.27 -2.65 5.62
CA ASP A 385 18.68 -2.50 7.02
C ASP A 385 17.98 -3.54 7.91
N ALA A 386 16.67 -3.71 7.76
CA ALA A 386 15.92 -4.69 8.55
C ALA A 386 16.32 -6.13 8.18
N LEU A 387 16.69 -6.41 6.93
CA LEU A 387 17.15 -7.73 6.52
C LEU A 387 18.47 -8.14 7.17
N HIS A 388 19.39 -7.22 7.42
CA HIS A 388 20.60 -7.54 8.20
C HIS A 388 20.27 -8.03 9.62
N PHE A 389 19.13 -7.62 10.17
CA PHE A 389 18.62 -8.10 11.45
C PHE A 389 17.81 -9.40 11.32
N LEU A 390 16.87 -9.46 10.38
CA LEU A 390 15.97 -10.62 10.21
C LEU A 390 16.72 -11.85 9.68
N ALA A 391 17.69 -11.63 8.79
CA ALA A 391 18.31 -12.62 7.94
C ALA A 391 19.84 -12.46 7.86
N PRO A 392 20.60 -12.52 8.98
CA PRO A 392 22.03 -12.26 8.96
C PRO A 392 22.81 -13.34 8.19
N ARG A 393 23.59 -12.93 7.19
CA ARG A 393 24.36 -13.78 6.25
C ARG A 393 25.84 -13.92 6.56
N GLY A 394 26.32 -13.36 7.67
CA GLY A 394 27.73 -13.42 8.05
C GLY A 394 27.99 -13.11 9.52
N ALA A 395 29.22 -13.36 9.98
CA ALA A 395 29.61 -13.18 11.38
C ALA A 395 29.36 -11.75 11.87
N ALA A 396 29.73 -10.73 11.08
CA ALA A 396 29.51 -9.32 11.42
C ALA A 396 28.02 -8.98 11.61
N GLN A 397 27.14 -9.46 10.72
CA GLN A 397 25.69 -9.24 10.84
C GLN A 397 25.10 -9.99 12.04
N LYS A 398 25.57 -11.22 12.32
CA LYS A 398 25.18 -11.98 13.52
C LYS A 398 25.59 -11.26 14.81
N VAL A 399 26.79 -10.65 14.84
CA VAL A 399 27.27 -9.81 15.95
C VAL A 399 26.42 -8.54 16.07
N GLY A 400 26.19 -7.83 14.96
CA GLY A 400 25.34 -6.64 14.91
C GLY A 400 23.94 -6.91 15.47
N ARG A 401 23.27 -7.97 15.03
CA ARG A 401 21.97 -8.42 15.57
C ARG A 401 22.02 -8.65 17.08
N ARG A 402 23.08 -9.29 17.59
CA ARG A 402 23.26 -9.50 19.04
C ARG A 402 23.42 -8.20 19.79
N LEU A 403 24.22 -7.26 19.28
CA LEU A 403 24.42 -5.94 19.90
C LEU A 403 23.13 -5.11 19.90
N THR A 404 22.37 -5.10 18.80
CA THR A 404 21.05 -4.45 18.73
C THR A 404 20.08 -5.00 19.78
N LEU A 405 20.05 -6.32 19.97
CA LEU A 405 19.20 -6.98 20.97
C LEU A 405 19.67 -6.72 22.42
N MET A 406 20.97 -6.50 22.65
CA MET A 406 21.52 -6.14 23.96
C MET A 406 21.26 -4.66 24.30
N GLY A 407 21.43 -3.76 23.33
CA GLY A 407 21.18 -2.32 23.46
C GLY A 407 19.70 -1.94 23.56
N ALA A 408 18.79 -2.86 23.26
CA ALA A 408 17.33 -2.70 23.40
C ALA A 408 16.88 -2.27 24.81
N ARG A 409 17.68 -2.61 25.84
CA ARG A 409 17.43 -2.19 27.23
C ARG A 409 17.69 -0.70 27.48
N SER A 410 18.35 0.00 26.54
CA SER A 410 18.72 1.41 26.65
C SER A 410 18.47 2.14 25.32
N LYS A 411 17.33 2.81 25.17
CA LYS A 411 17.01 3.79 24.10
C LYS A 411 17.34 3.33 22.65
N GLY A 412 17.04 2.07 22.30
CA GLY A 412 17.45 1.47 21.02
C GLY A 412 16.62 1.89 19.79
N THR A 413 17.11 2.87 19.02
CA THR A 413 16.53 3.34 17.73
C THR A 413 16.42 2.27 16.65
N THR A 414 17.27 1.22 16.68
CA THR A 414 17.32 0.18 15.64
C THR A 414 16.16 -0.83 15.73
N LEU A 415 15.68 -1.19 16.94
CA LEU A 415 14.50 -2.07 17.06
C LEU A 415 13.22 -1.35 16.69
N ARG A 416 13.16 -0.03 16.91
CA ARG A 416 12.08 0.83 16.38
C ARG A 416 11.94 0.54 14.88
N ARG A 417 13.04 0.48 14.13
CA ARG A 417 13.04 0.19 12.68
C ARG A 417 12.53 -1.21 12.27
N LEU A 418 12.18 -2.09 13.20
CA LEU A 418 11.52 -3.36 12.86
C LEU A 418 10.00 -3.25 12.98
N ASP A 419 9.50 -2.29 13.75
CA ASP A 419 8.10 -1.96 13.80
C ASP A 419 7.75 -1.08 12.58
N PRO A 420 6.82 -1.51 11.72
CA PRO A 420 6.32 -0.68 10.62
C PRO A 420 5.81 0.69 11.08
N ARG A 421 5.32 0.82 12.32
CA ARG A 421 4.88 2.10 12.92
C ARG A 421 6.02 3.11 13.06
N ALA A 422 7.25 2.64 13.22
CA ALA A 422 8.41 3.50 13.36
C ALA A 422 8.98 4.02 12.04
N LEU A 423 8.60 3.42 10.90
CA LEU A 423 8.99 3.94 9.58
C LEU A 423 8.47 5.36 9.38
N VAL A 424 7.31 5.67 9.94
CA VAL A 424 6.59 6.91 9.68
C VAL A 424 7.15 8.08 10.50
N ALA A 425 7.55 7.83 11.75
CA ALA A 425 7.87 8.90 12.70
C ALA A 425 9.25 9.58 12.49
N ASP A 426 10.25 8.89 11.92
CA ASP A 426 11.63 9.42 11.81
C ASP A 426 12.09 9.59 10.34
N SER A 427 11.18 9.61 9.36
CA SER A 427 11.53 9.63 7.92
C SER A 427 11.15 10.93 7.20
N VAL A 428 11.93 11.26 6.16
CA VAL A 428 11.58 12.32 5.20
C VAL A 428 10.22 11.99 4.58
N PRO A 429 9.30 12.96 4.48
CA PRO A 429 7.98 12.74 3.88
C PRO A 429 8.09 12.03 2.53
N GLU A 430 7.17 11.10 2.28
CA GLU A 430 7.24 10.20 1.13
C GLU A 430 7.31 10.99 -0.20
N TYR A 431 6.51 12.04 -0.35
CA TYR A 431 6.51 12.84 -1.57
C TYR A 431 7.31 14.13 -1.47
N ALA A 432 8.22 14.29 -0.50
CA ALA A 432 8.98 15.54 -0.29
C ALA A 432 9.66 16.14 -1.55
N GLY A 433 10.01 15.32 -2.54
CA GLY A 433 10.59 15.76 -3.82
C GLY A 433 9.58 15.97 -4.96
N SER A 434 8.28 15.93 -4.69
CA SER A 434 7.24 16.06 -5.71
C SER A 434 7.07 17.53 -6.14
N PRO A 435 6.98 17.80 -7.46
CA PRO A 435 6.72 19.15 -7.95
C PRO A 435 5.28 19.62 -7.70
N LEU A 436 4.41 18.76 -7.17
CA LEU A 436 3.03 19.07 -6.84
C LEU A 436 2.86 19.74 -5.48
N LEU A 437 3.92 19.79 -4.68
CA LEU A 437 3.87 20.30 -3.31
C LEU A 437 4.16 21.79 -3.28
N THR A 438 3.46 22.52 -2.41
CA THR A 438 3.86 23.88 -2.03
C THR A 438 4.99 23.78 -1.01
N PRO A 439 6.18 24.35 -1.31
CA PRO A 439 7.31 24.27 -0.38
C PRO A 439 7.00 24.95 0.95
N GLY A 440 7.44 24.33 2.05
CA GLY A 440 7.32 24.87 3.40
C GLY A 440 6.16 24.28 4.20
N GLY A 441 6.31 24.34 5.52
CA GLY A 441 5.36 23.81 6.50
C GLY A 441 5.60 22.33 6.89
N PRO A 442 5.20 21.94 8.11
CA PRO A 442 5.43 20.61 8.64
C PRO A 442 4.61 19.55 7.89
N GLY A 443 5.21 18.38 7.68
CA GLY A 443 4.53 17.21 7.11
C GLY A 443 4.18 17.30 5.61
N VAL A 444 4.54 18.37 4.88
CA VAL A 444 4.23 18.45 3.44
C VAL A 444 4.89 17.31 2.66
N GLY A 445 4.08 16.60 1.88
CA GLY A 445 4.47 15.36 1.19
C GLY A 445 4.29 14.09 2.02
N ALA A 446 3.82 14.17 3.26
CA ALA A 446 3.46 13.02 4.08
C ALA A 446 1.99 12.65 3.88
N LEU A 447 1.64 11.42 4.25
CA LEU A 447 0.25 11.01 4.38
C LEU A 447 -0.39 11.78 5.55
N VAL A 448 -1.62 12.26 5.36
CA VAL A 448 -2.34 13.00 6.42
C VAL A 448 -2.78 12.08 7.56
N GLU A 449 -2.87 12.66 8.76
CA GLU A 449 -3.55 12.00 9.87
C GLU A 449 -5.06 12.01 9.65
N ASP A 450 -5.71 10.91 10.03
CA ASP A 450 -7.16 10.76 9.86
C ASP A 450 -7.92 11.39 11.03
N VAL A 451 -8.01 12.73 10.99
CA VAL A 451 -8.69 13.53 12.00
C VAL A 451 -10.20 13.61 11.73
N ALA A 452 -10.96 13.83 12.80
CA ALA A 452 -12.39 14.12 12.69
C ALA A 452 -12.62 15.46 11.99
N VAL A 453 -13.52 15.47 11.01
CA VAL A 453 -13.85 16.64 10.21
C VAL A 453 -15.35 16.90 10.14
N VAL A 454 -15.70 18.16 9.99
CA VAL A 454 -17.05 18.65 9.67
C VAL A 454 -17.05 19.12 8.22
N ARG A 455 -17.91 18.52 7.40
CA ARG A 455 -18.09 18.90 6.00
C ARG A 455 -18.90 20.18 5.87
N ALA A 456 -18.83 20.79 4.69
CA ALA A 456 -19.64 21.95 4.36
C ALA A 456 -21.16 21.68 4.42
N ASP A 457 -21.63 20.43 4.40
CA ASP A 457 -23.05 20.07 4.59
C ASP A 457 -23.43 19.84 6.07
N GLY A 458 -22.48 20.01 7.00
CA GLY A 458 -22.65 19.84 8.44
C GLY A 458 -22.50 18.39 8.92
N ARG A 459 -22.34 17.42 8.01
CA ARG A 459 -22.07 16.04 8.39
C ARG A 459 -20.68 15.93 8.99
N ARG A 460 -20.58 15.14 10.06
CA ARG A 460 -19.32 14.80 10.72
C ARG A 460 -18.82 13.46 10.18
N GLY A 461 -17.51 13.30 10.11
CA GLY A 461 -16.86 12.07 9.65
C GLY A 461 -15.35 12.15 9.84
N GLN A 462 -14.63 11.24 9.19
CA GLN A 462 -13.16 11.23 9.16
C GLN A 462 -12.63 11.84 7.86
N LEU A 463 -11.46 12.47 7.92
CA LEU A 463 -10.81 13.09 6.77
C LEU A 463 -10.63 12.11 5.60
N SER A 464 -10.28 10.86 5.88
CA SER A 464 -10.14 9.79 4.91
C SER A 464 -11.38 9.57 4.05
N GLY A 465 -12.57 9.75 4.63
CA GLY A 465 -13.85 9.64 3.93
C GLY A 465 -14.13 10.80 2.96
N CYS A 466 -13.35 11.88 3.01
CA CYS A 466 -13.51 13.05 2.12
C CYS A 466 -12.61 12.98 0.88
N LEU A 467 -11.69 12.01 0.79
CA LEU A 467 -10.66 11.99 -0.26
C LEU A 467 -11.15 11.52 -1.63
N ASP A 468 -12.36 10.95 -1.70
CA ASP A 468 -12.94 10.40 -2.94
C ASP A 468 -13.52 11.50 -3.87
N SER A 469 -13.75 12.73 -3.37
CA SER A 469 -14.46 13.81 -4.08
C SER A 469 -13.55 14.78 -4.83
N GLY A 470 -12.22 14.67 -4.71
CA GLY A 470 -11.25 15.58 -5.35
C GLY A 470 -10.21 16.10 -4.38
N LEU A 471 -9.81 17.36 -4.53
CA LEU A 471 -8.94 18.02 -3.55
C LEU A 471 -9.71 18.30 -2.27
N VAL A 472 -9.05 18.22 -1.11
CA VAL A 472 -9.67 18.57 0.17
C VAL A 472 -8.86 19.69 0.81
N ALA A 473 -9.50 20.84 1.00
CA ALA A 473 -8.97 21.91 1.85
C ALA A 473 -9.48 21.69 3.28
N VAL A 474 -8.57 21.64 4.25
CA VAL A 474 -8.89 21.46 5.67
C VAL A 474 -8.55 22.76 6.40
N LEU A 475 -9.54 23.40 7.00
CA LEU A 475 -9.35 24.54 7.89
C LEU A 475 -9.28 24.06 9.34
N VAL A 476 -8.21 24.40 10.05
CA VAL A 476 -8.09 24.15 11.49
C VAL A 476 -8.82 25.26 12.23
N ALA A 477 -9.95 24.96 12.86
CA ALA A 477 -10.75 25.91 13.61
C ALA A 477 -11.12 25.33 14.98
N PRO A 478 -10.33 25.61 16.03
CA PRO A 478 -10.64 25.18 17.38
C PRO A 478 -12.01 25.66 17.82
N GLY A 479 -12.75 24.78 18.50
CA GLY A 479 -14.10 25.08 18.98
C GLY A 479 -15.21 24.90 17.94
N ILE A 480 -14.91 24.42 16.71
CA ILE A 480 -15.92 24.08 15.70
C ILE A 480 -16.99 23.11 16.23
N GLU A 481 -16.62 22.27 17.20
CA GLU A 481 -17.52 21.28 17.82
C GLU A 481 -18.69 21.89 18.59
N VAL A 482 -18.54 23.14 19.06
CA VAL A 482 -19.55 23.90 19.82
C VAL A 482 -20.58 24.56 18.90
N TRP A 483 -20.30 24.64 17.59
CA TRP A 483 -21.20 25.26 16.63
C TRP A 483 -22.23 24.25 16.13
N ASP A 484 -23.44 24.31 16.68
CA ASP A 484 -24.58 23.55 16.18
C ASP A 484 -25.19 24.24 14.94
N GLY A 485 -25.01 23.61 13.78
CA GLY A 485 -25.74 23.93 12.56
C GLY A 485 -25.00 24.75 11.49
N PRO A 486 -25.67 25.11 10.38
CA PRO A 486 -25.04 25.66 9.17
C PRO A 486 -24.41 27.05 9.33
N ARG A 487 -24.60 27.75 10.45
CA ARG A 487 -24.28 29.17 10.62
C ARG A 487 -22.79 29.50 10.49
N TRP A 488 -21.91 28.55 10.76
CA TRP A 488 -20.46 28.75 10.59
C TRP A 488 -20.05 28.84 9.10
N ARG A 489 -20.87 28.35 8.16
CA ARG A 489 -20.59 28.41 6.71
C ARG A 489 -20.54 29.84 6.18
N ASP A 490 -21.29 30.73 6.81
CA ASP A 490 -21.42 32.14 6.42
C ASP A 490 -20.54 33.06 7.28
N ALA A 491 -19.71 32.48 8.17
CA ALA A 491 -18.89 33.22 9.12
C ALA A 491 -17.38 33.15 8.78
N GLY A 492 -16.65 34.22 9.11
CA GLY A 492 -15.19 34.27 9.00
C GLY A 492 -14.69 34.06 7.56
N LEU A 493 -13.66 33.22 7.41
CA LEU A 493 -13.01 32.94 6.12
C LEU A 493 -13.81 32.01 5.20
N MET A 494 -14.86 31.35 5.70
CA MET A 494 -15.56 30.27 5.00
C MET A 494 -16.16 30.67 3.65
N PRO A 495 -16.92 31.78 3.51
CA PRO A 495 -17.49 32.18 2.22
C PRO A 495 -16.42 32.46 1.17
N LEU A 496 -15.33 33.14 1.58
CA LEU A 496 -14.21 33.46 0.70
C LEU A 496 -13.54 32.17 0.21
N LEU A 497 -13.17 31.26 1.11
CA LEU A 497 -12.49 30.02 0.75
C LEU A 497 -13.36 29.13 -0.15
N ARG A 498 -14.67 29.03 0.14
CA ARG A 498 -15.60 28.28 -0.71
C ARG A 498 -15.72 28.88 -2.12
N ALA A 499 -15.79 30.21 -2.22
CA ALA A 499 -15.82 30.89 -3.51
C ALA A 499 -14.55 30.60 -4.32
N ARG A 500 -13.37 30.76 -3.70
CA ARG A 500 -12.07 30.52 -4.36
C ARG A 500 -11.89 29.06 -4.79
N LEU A 501 -12.31 28.10 -3.96
CA LEU A 501 -12.27 26.67 -4.34
C LEU A 501 -13.25 26.35 -5.49
N GLY A 502 -14.38 27.05 -5.58
CA GLY A 502 -15.34 26.91 -6.67
C GLY A 502 -14.81 27.39 -8.03
N GLU A 503 -13.75 28.21 -8.05
CA GLU A 503 -13.08 28.66 -9.28
C GLU A 503 -12.10 27.63 -9.84
N LEU A 504 -11.80 26.57 -9.10
CA LEU A 504 -10.81 25.58 -9.51
C LEU A 504 -11.31 24.74 -10.70
N PRO A 505 -10.41 24.36 -11.63
CA PRO A 505 -10.75 23.52 -12.77
C PRO A 505 -10.99 22.05 -12.37
N VAL A 506 -10.89 21.73 -11.08
CA VAL A 506 -11.07 20.40 -10.51
C VAL A 506 -12.02 20.46 -9.32
N PRO A 507 -12.74 19.37 -9.02
CA PRO A 507 -13.49 19.26 -7.78
C PRO A 507 -12.60 19.50 -6.55
N ALA A 508 -13.08 20.36 -5.65
CA ALA A 508 -12.45 20.60 -4.36
C ALA A 508 -13.51 20.78 -3.26
N GLU A 509 -13.29 20.18 -2.11
CA GLU A 509 -14.15 20.25 -0.93
C GLU A 509 -13.44 20.99 0.21
N LEU A 510 -14.18 21.87 0.91
CA LEU A 510 -13.70 22.51 2.13
C LEU A 510 -14.30 21.80 3.34
N VAL A 511 -13.44 21.35 4.23
CA VAL A 511 -13.78 20.72 5.51
C VAL A 511 -13.11 21.45 6.66
N VAL A 512 -13.65 21.28 7.87
CA VAL A 512 -13.13 21.93 9.08
C VAL A 512 -12.81 20.87 10.12
N THR A 513 -11.68 21.01 10.80
CA THR A 513 -11.31 20.19 11.96
C THR A 513 -11.13 21.06 13.19
N HIS A 514 -11.37 20.50 14.38
CA HIS A 514 -11.02 21.15 15.64
C HIS A 514 -9.52 21.37 15.76
N GLY A 515 -8.73 20.37 15.36
CA GLY A 515 -7.28 20.36 15.50
C GLY A 515 -6.61 19.46 14.47
N TYR A 516 -5.35 19.75 14.17
CA TYR A 516 -4.48 18.91 13.38
C TYR A 516 -3.07 18.96 14.01
N PRO A 517 -2.29 17.86 14.02
CA PRO A 517 -0.96 17.84 14.62
C PRO A 517 -0.09 19.01 14.18
N ASP A 518 0.53 19.68 15.15
CA ASP A 518 1.42 20.85 14.97
C ASP A 518 0.77 22.07 14.27
N ALA A 519 -0.55 22.04 14.02
CA ALA A 519 -1.24 23.09 13.28
C ALA A 519 -1.84 24.15 14.21
N PRO A 520 -1.39 25.42 14.15
CA PRO A 520 -2.05 26.50 14.86
C PRO A 520 -3.46 26.77 14.31
N ALA A 521 -4.28 27.45 15.09
CA ALA A 521 -5.61 27.88 14.68
C ALA A 521 -5.56 28.69 13.37
N HIS A 522 -6.53 28.45 12.49
CA HIS A 522 -6.66 29.04 11.16
C HIS A 522 -5.59 28.64 10.14
N THR A 523 -4.86 27.56 10.40
CA THR A 523 -4.04 26.90 9.38
C THR A 523 -4.92 26.26 8.31
N LEU A 524 -4.54 26.42 7.04
CA LEU A 524 -5.18 25.79 5.90
C LEU A 524 -4.27 24.68 5.35
N LEU A 525 -4.79 23.47 5.27
CA LEU A 525 -4.10 22.32 4.71
C LEU A 525 -4.74 21.96 3.38
N LEU A 526 -3.94 21.73 2.34
CA LEU A 526 -4.43 21.21 1.07
C LEU A 526 -4.02 19.75 0.93
N VAL A 527 -5.00 18.87 0.82
CA VAL A 527 -4.83 17.43 0.74
C VAL A 527 -5.20 16.92 -0.65
N ARG A 528 -4.36 16.04 -1.18
CA ARG A 528 -4.57 15.38 -2.47
C ARG A 528 -5.59 14.24 -2.38
N PRO A 529 -6.18 13.78 -3.50
CA PRO A 529 -7.13 12.66 -3.49
C PRO A 529 -6.49 11.34 -3.02
N ASP A 530 -5.17 11.20 -3.12
CA ASP A 530 -4.42 10.06 -2.60
C ASP A 530 -4.06 10.17 -1.11
N GLY A 531 -4.53 11.22 -0.40
CA GLY A 531 -4.36 11.39 1.05
C GLY A 531 -3.02 12.03 1.46
N TYR A 532 -2.25 12.54 0.51
CA TYR A 532 -0.99 13.22 0.83
C TYR A 532 -1.18 14.72 0.99
N LEU A 533 -0.53 15.29 2.00
CA LEU A 533 -0.52 16.73 2.24
C LEU A 533 0.29 17.43 1.14
N ALA A 534 -0.39 18.28 0.35
CA ALA A 534 0.24 19.04 -0.72
C ALA A 534 0.71 20.43 -0.30
N ALA A 535 0.00 21.08 0.61
CA ALA A 535 0.37 22.40 1.09
C ALA A 535 -0.03 22.58 2.54
N TRP A 536 0.82 23.30 3.27
CA TRP A 536 0.56 23.80 4.60
C TRP A 536 0.61 25.33 4.53
N LEU A 537 -0.53 25.97 4.65
CA LEU A 537 -0.69 27.42 4.54
C LEU A 537 -0.90 27.98 5.95
N PRO A 538 0.04 28.80 6.46
CA PRO A 538 -0.01 29.31 7.82
C PRO A 538 -1.21 30.24 8.05
N PRO A 539 -1.54 30.54 9.32
CA PRO A 539 -2.58 31.50 9.64
C PRO A 539 -2.29 32.86 8.97
N GLY A 540 -3.32 33.45 8.37
CA GLY A 540 -3.20 34.71 7.62
C GLY A 540 -2.97 34.53 6.11
N SER A 541 -2.74 33.30 5.62
CA SER A 541 -2.84 33.01 4.19
C SER A 541 -4.23 33.33 3.66
N ASP A 542 -4.27 33.89 2.47
CA ASP A 542 -5.52 34.28 1.81
C ASP A 542 -6.05 33.18 0.88
N GLY A 543 -7.14 33.49 0.18
CA GLY A 543 -7.73 32.56 -0.77
C GLY A 543 -6.89 32.35 -2.05
N ASP A 544 -5.96 33.25 -2.36
CA ASP A 544 -5.11 33.17 -3.55
C ASP A 544 -3.96 32.19 -3.34
N ASP A 545 -3.38 32.16 -2.14
CA ASP A 545 -2.43 31.14 -1.70
C ASP A 545 -3.01 29.72 -1.87
N LEU A 546 -4.28 29.54 -1.48
CA LEU A 546 -4.98 28.26 -1.60
C LEU A 546 -5.19 27.87 -3.07
N VAL A 547 -5.61 28.82 -3.91
CA VAL A 547 -5.80 28.57 -5.36
C VAL A 547 -4.46 28.26 -6.02
N ALA A 548 -3.39 28.98 -5.69
CA ALA A 548 -2.04 28.73 -6.20
C ALA A 548 -1.56 27.31 -5.82
N ALA A 549 -1.76 26.91 -4.57
CA ALA A 549 -1.44 25.55 -4.10
C ALA A 549 -2.27 24.50 -4.86
N ALA A 550 -3.57 24.71 -5.04
CA ALA A 550 -4.45 23.78 -5.76
C ALA A 550 -4.08 23.64 -7.24
N LEU A 551 -3.79 24.76 -7.93
CA LEU A 551 -3.31 24.76 -9.32
C LEU A 551 -1.98 24.00 -9.45
N ARG A 552 -1.08 24.12 -8.47
CA ARG A 552 0.17 23.35 -8.44
C ARG A 552 -0.09 21.84 -8.31
N VAL A 553 -1.00 21.43 -7.44
CA VAL A 553 -1.36 20.01 -7.24
C VAL A 553 -1.86 19.34 -8.52
N VAL A 554 -2.65 20.06 -9.32
CA VAL A 554 -3.19 19.53 -10.58
C VAL A 554 -2.21 19.68 -11.74
N GLY A 555 -0.96 20.07 -11.48
CA GLY A 555 0.05 20.26 -12.49
C GLY A 555 -0.30 21.40 -13.44
N ARG A 556 -0.89 22.50 -12.98
CA ARG A 556 -1.00 23.77 -13.73
C ARG A 556 0.10 24.73 -13.28
N ARG A 557 0.41 25.73 -14.11
CA ARG A 557 1.35 26.78 -13.72
C ARG A 557 0.57 27.77 -12.86
N VAL A 558 1.16 28.18 -11.74
CA VAL A 558 0.65 29.30 -10.96
C VAL A 558 0.98 30.57 -11.75
N PRO A 559 0.02 31.48 -12.01
CA PRO A 559 0.35 32.79 -12.57
C PRO A 559 1.37 33.47 -11.64
N GLU A 560 2.53 33.86 -12.15
CA GLU A 560 3.43 34.73 -11.37
C GLU A 560 2.69 36.05 -11.16
N ALA A 561 2.60 36.51 -9.91
CA ALA A 561 2.14 37.87 -9.64
C ALA A 561 3.04 38.83 -10.43
N GLU A 562 2.45 39.68 -11.27
CA GLU A 562 3.18 40.75 -11.94
C GLU A 562 3.96 41.52 -10.88
N SER A 563 5.28 41.34 -10.87
CA SER A 563 6.16 42.18 -10.08
C SER A 563 6.00 43.60 -10.61
N ALA A 564 5.29 44.45 -9.85
CA ALA A 564 5.19 45.86 -10.16
C ALA A 564 6.61 46.42 -10.38
N PRO A 565 6.86 47.17 -11.48
CA PRO A 565 8.17 47.72 -11.74
C PRO A 565 8.55 48.63 -10.57
N VAL A 566 9.72 48.36 -9.98
CA VAL A 566 10.34 49.21 -8.97
C VAL A 566 10.45 50.62 -9.57
N PRO A 567 9.89 51.67 -8.95
CA PRO A 567 10.09 53.03 -9.43
C PRO A 567 11.58 53.37 -9.28
N GLY A 568 12.20 53.73 -10.40
CA GLY A 568 13.61 54.10 -10.49
C GLY A 568 13.95 55.47 -9.95
#